data_AF-A0A7S4WB24-F1
#
_entry.id   AF-A0A7S4WB24-F1
#
_cell.length_a   1.000
_cell.length_b   1.000
_cell.length_c   1.000
_cell.angle_alpha   90.00
_cell.angle_beta   90.00
_cell.angle_gamma   90.00
#
_symmetry.space_group_name_H-M   'P 1'
#
loop_
_entity.id
_entity.type
_entity.pdbx_description
1 polymer ?
#
loop_
_entity_poly.entity_id
_entity_poly.type
_entity_poly.pdbx_seq_one_letter_code
_entity_poly.pdbx_strand_id
1 'polypeptide(L)'
;HTVAKVISEMSNIPIGKLESTETDKLLELESEMTHRVKGQERAVRSVARAVRRSRSGLRDMGRPIASFLFCGPTGVGKTELCKTLAATYFGSEKDMVRIDMSEYMEKHSVSRLTGPPPGYIGYEEGGQLTEAVRRAPHSVVLLDELEKAHGDVLNILLQIMEDGMLTDGKGRTVNFKNSILVMTSNVGSHRILDVSNQWKSRKSSADETSGVNGDAEEAKQLQAAMEYTEMSDVVKEELEAAMRPEFLNRVDEIVVFAPLGDSNLRSITQLILDGTVKRAMAERSIDLKISSDLVDRIMEEGSVNTAQFGARPLRRAAQRFFEDSVSDAIIRGFLKENDEAIVYLEEEEDGDNMNGMSRVRIMRLSDDESLIVNVEDGNGGIGMRSSAKAPSASAQEPVVVVDNDDKPRKKKKKSRSQVNGEQEQEQLETDPVM
;
A
#
# COMPACT_ATOMS: atom_id res chain seq x y z
N HIS A 1 37.13 13.35 -10.15
CA HIS A 1 36.85 12.05 -9.52
C HIS A 1 36.53 12.16 -8.03
N THR A 2 37.34 12.87 -7.22
CA THR A 2 37.15 12.96 -5.76
C THR A 2 35.84 13.65 -5.34
N VAL A 3 35.44 14.74 -6.00
CA VAL A 3 34.18 15.46 -5.68
C VAL A 3 32.94 14.62 -5.99
N ALA A 4 32.91 13.93 -7.13
CA ALA A 4 31.80 13.04 -7.49
C ALA A 4 31.66 11.85 -6.53
N LYS A 5 32.77 11.28 -6.08
CA LYS A 5 32.76 10.20 -5.09
C LYS A 5 32.26 10.68 -3.72
N VAL A 6 32.72 11.84 -3.25
CA VAL A 6 32.25 12.44 -1.98
C VAL A 6 30.77 12.81 -2.04
N ILE A 7 30.29 13.39 -3.16
CA ILE A 7 28.86 13.66 -3.34
C ILE A 7 28.08 12.35 -3.34
N SER A 8 28.54 11.34 -4.08
CA SER A 8 27.91 10.01 -4.12
C SER A 8 27.79 9.35 -2.75
N GLU A 9 28.84 9.42 -1.92
CA GLU A 9 28.86 8.90 -0.56
C GLU A 9 27.94 9.70 0.37
N MET A 10 27.92 11.03 0.25
CA MET A 10 27.09 11.91 1.09
C MET A 10 25.60 11.83 0.76
N SER A 11 25.26 11.60 -0.51
CA SER A 11 23.88 11.56 -0.97
C SER A 11 23.35 10.15 -1.18
N ASN A 12 24.21 9.12 -1.07
CA ASN A 12 23.93 7.74 -1.48
C ASN A 12 23.51 7.65 -2.97
N ILE A 13 24.02 8.56 -3.81
CA ILE A 13 23.66 8.70 -5.23
C ILE A 13 24.84 8.26 -6.09
N PRO A 14 24.79 7.13 -6.81
CA PRO A 14 25.94 6.70 -7.60
C PRO A 14 26.16 7.61 -8.81
N ILE A 15 27.33 8.23 -8.90
CA ILE A 15 27.73 9.11 -10.01
C ILE A 15 28.74 8.37 -10.91
N GLY A 16 28.32 7.95 -12.11
CA GLY A 16 29.22 7.42 -13.13
C GLY A 16 29.05 5.93 -13.46
N LYS A 17 30.17 5.24 -13.76
CA LYS A 17 30.18 3.80 -14.08
C LYS A 17 29.79 2.98 -12.85
N LEU A 18 29.02 1.91 -13.07
CA LEU A 18 28.62 0.95 -12.03
C LEU A 18 29.85 0.47 -11.24
N GLU A 19 29.79 0.62 -9.92
CA GLU A 19 30.74 -0.04 -9.03
C GLU A 19 30.43 -1.55 -8.95
N SER A 20 31.39 -2.37 -8.53
CA SER A 20 31.20 -3.83 -8.47
C SER A 20 30.03 -4.22 -7.56
N THR A 21 29.93 -3.57 -6.40
CA THR A 21 28.84 -3.76 -5.43
C THR A 21 27.46 -3.36 -5.97
N GLU A 22 27.41 -2.35 -6.85
CA GLU A 22 26.16 -1.93 -7.50
C GLU A 22 25.73 -2.90 -8.59
N THR A 23 26.72 -3.43 -9.33
CA THR A 23 26.48 -4.46 -10.34
C THR A 23 25.85 -5.70 -9.70
N ASP A 24 26.41 -6.16 -8.57
CA ASP A 24 25.91 -7.33 -7.85
C ASP A 24 24.47 -7.10 -7.36
N LYS A 25 24.18 -5.95 -6.74
CA LYS A 25 22.82 -5.56 -6.34
C LYS A 25 21.82 -5.57 -7.51
N LEU A 26 22.22 -5.07 -8.67
CA LEU A 26 21.38 -5.05 -9.86
C LEU A 26 21.13 -6.45 -10.43
N LEU A 27 22.10 -7.37 -10.32
CA LEU A 27 21.95 -8.76 -10.73
C LEU A 27 21.03 -9.54 -9.78
N GLU A 28 21.06 -9.23 -8.48
CA GLU A 28 20.25 -9.88 -7.44
C GLU A 28 18.85 -9.26 -7.29
N LEU A 29 18.62 -8.07 -7.85
CA LEU A 29 17.38 -7.29 -7.72
C LEU A 29 16.09 -8.11 -7.94
N GLU A 30 16.04 -8.93 -9.00
CA GLU A 30 14.88 -9.78 -9.28
C GLU A 30 14.64 -10.80 -8.15
N SER A 31 15.71 -11.46 -7.68
CA SER A 31 15.63 -12.49 -6.65
C SER A 31 15.21 -11.94 -5.28
N GLU A 32 15.76 -10.80 -4.88
CA GLU A 32 15.38 -10.13 -3.63
C GLU A 32 13.91 -9.70 -3.67
N MET A 33 13.47 -9.15 -4.80
CA MET A 33 12.08 -8.71 -4.97
C MET A 33 11.10 -9.89 -4.95
N THR A 34 11.44 -11.03 -5.57
CA THR A 34 10.61 -12.27 -5.56
C THR A 34 10.53 -12.90 -4.16
N HIS A 35 11.52 -12.68 -3.29
CA HIS A 35 11.41 -13.14 -1.91
C HIS A 35 10.22 -12.49 -1.18
N ARG A 36 9.93 -11.21 -1.48
CA ARG A 36 8.90 -10.43 -0.81
C ARG A 36 7.56 -10.36 -1.57
N VAL A 37 7.61 -10.31 -2.90
CA VAL A 37 6.44 -10.22 -3.77
C VAL A 37 6.12 -11.60 -4.35
N LYS A 38 5.07 -12.26 -3.83
CA LYS A 38 4.70 -13.62 -4.22
C LYS A 38 3.64 -13.64 -5.32
N GLY A 39 3.82 -14.54 -6.29
CA GLY A 39 2.85 -14.78 -7.35
C GLY A 39 2.84 -13.74 -8.47
N GLN A 40 3.84 -12.86 -8.51
CA GLN A 40 3.97 -11.78 -9.49
C GLN A 40 5.35 -11.80 -10.17
N GLU A 41 5.90 -12.98 -10.44
CA GLU A 41 7.26 -13.18 -10.92
C GLU A 41 7.51 -12.45 -12.25
N ARG A 42 6.51 -12.41 -13.14
CA ARG A 42 6.60 -11.64 -14.40
C ARG A 42 6.67 -10.14 -14.17
N ALA A 43 5.90 -9.61 -13.22
CA ALA A 43 5.92 -8.20 -12.88
C ALA A 43 7.27 -7.81 -12.30
N VAL A 44 7.78 -8.61 -11.35
CA VAL A 44 9.11 -8.44 -10.75
C VAL A 44 10.20 -8.47 -11.83
N ARG A 45 10.18 -9.46 -12.72
CA ARG A 45 11.13 -9.58 -13.82
C ARG A 45 11.10 -8.38 -14.77
N SER A 46 9.91 -7.91 -15.13
CA SER A 46 9.74 -6.75 -16.02
C SER A 46 10.38 -5.50 -15.40
N VAL A 47 10.06 -5.23 -14.13
CA VAL A 47 10.63 -4.09 -13.37
C VAL A 47 12.15 -4.21 -13.25
N ALA A 48 12.66 -5.37 -12.81
CA ALA A 48 14.10 -5.59 -12.66
C ALA A 48 14.85 -5.47 -14.00
N ARG A 49 14.25 -5.92 -15.11
CA ARG A 49 14.83 -5.76 -16.45
C ARG A 49 14.88 -4.29 -16.89
N ALA A 50 13.82 -3.52 -16.67
CA ALA A 50 13.77 -2.11 -17.02
C ALA A 50 14.76 -1.28 -16.17
N VAL A 51 14.87 -1.55 -14.87
CA VAL A 51 15.87 -0.90 -13.99
C VAL A 51 17.30 -1.25 -14.42
N ARG A 52 17.60 -2.51 -14.72
CA ARG A 52 18.92 -2.91 -15.26
C ARG A 52 19.24 -2.22 -16.59
N ARG A 53 18.26 -2.13 -17.49
CA ARG A 53 18.39 -1.41 -18.79
C ARG A 53 18.70 0.07 -18.58
N SER A 54 18.07 0.68 -17.57
CA SER A 54 18.30 2.07 -17.17
C SER A 54 19.73 2.32 -16.69
N ARG A 55 20.29 1.37 -15.93
CA ARG A 55 21.61 1.47 -15.29
C ARG A 55 22.79 1.00 -16.14
N SER A 56 22.56 0.29 -17.24
CA SER A 56 23.62 -0.15 -18.15
C SER A 56 24.26 0.98 -18.99
N GLY A 57 23.82 2.24 -18.80
CA GLY A 57 24.31 3.40 -19.55
C GLY A 57 23.68 3.55 -20.94
N LEU A 58 22.68 2.73 -21.27
CA LEU A 58 21.97 2.74 -22.56
C LEU A 58 20.68 3.57 -22.54
N ARG A 59 20.41 4.28 -21.44
CA ARG A 59 19.20 5.08 -21.25
C ARG A 59 19.39 6.52 -21.73
N ASP A 60 18.28 7.12 -22.12
CA ASP A 60 18.14 8.57 -22.16
C ASP A 60 18.26 9.18 -20.74
N MET A 61 19.31 9.96 -20.52
CA MET A 61 19.56 10.68 -19.26
C MET A 61 18.62 11.88 -19.07
N GLY A 62 17.86 12.24 -20.10
CA GLY A 62 16.79 13.24 -20.03
C GLY A 62 15.55 12.75 -19.29
N ARG A 63 15.32 11.43 -19.21
CA ARG A 63 14.08 10.84 -18.68
C ARG A 63 14.27 10.25 -17.28
N PRO A 64 13.17 9.95 -16.54
CA PRO A 64 13.22 9.17 -15.31
C PRO A 64 13.94 7.82 -15.47
N ILE A 65 14.26 7.16 -14.36
CA ILE A 65 14.95 5.86 -14.37
C ILE A 65 14.14 4.84 -15.16
N ALA A 66 12.84 4.77 -14.88
CA ALA A 66 11.87 4.02 -15.63
C ALA A 66 10.48 4.59 -15.32
N SER A 67 9.55 4.48 -16.26
CA SER A 67 8.12 4.71 -16.04
C SER A 67 7.33 3.42 -16.21
N PHE A 68 6.55 3.05 -15.21
CA PHE A 68 5.74 1.82 -15.20
C PHE A 68 4.26 2.13 -15.03
N LEU A 69 3.41 1.39 -15.76
CA LEU A 69 1.98 1.34 -15.50
C LEU A 69 1.60 -0.06 -15.01
N PHE A 70 1.24 -0.17 -13.73
CA PHE A 70 0.86 -1.42 -13.07
C PHE A 70 -0.64 -1.62 -13.16
N CYS A 71 -1.08 -2.62 -13.92
CA CYS A 71 -2.49 -2.93 -14.13
C CYS A 71 -2.87 -4.25 -13.46
N GLY A 72 -4.01 -4.30 -12.78
CA GLY A 72 -4.51 -5.53 -12.19
C GLY A 72 -5.57 -5.31 -11.12
N PRO A 73 -6.15 -6.38 -10.55
CA PRO A 73 -7.13 -6.28 -9.47
C PRO A 73 -6.56 -5.63 -8.20
N THR A 74 -7.44 -5.31 -7.25
CA THR A 74 -6.98 -4.75 -5.96
C THR A 74 -6.31 -5.82 -5.09
N GLY A 75 -5.31 -5.43 -4.30
CA GLY A 75 -4.69 -6.32 -3.32
C GLY A 75 -3.81 -7.45 -3.87
N VAL A 76 -3.45 -7.44 -5.16
CA VAL A 76 -2.60 -8.46 -5.80
C VAL A 76 -1.09 -8.22 -5.67
N GLY A 77 -0.67 -7.04 -5.19
CA GLY A 77 0.75 -6.74 -4.94
C GLY A 77 1.32 -5.50 -5.64
N LYS A 78 0.52 -4.70 -6.37
CA LYS A 78 1.00 -3.48 -7.07
C LYS A 78 1.80 -2.53 -6.18
N THR A 79 1.21 -2.10 -5.07
CA THR A 79 1.86 -1.23 -4.07
C THR A 79 3.01 -1.92 -3.34
N GLU A 80 2.91 -3.24 -3.09
CA GLU A 80 3.96 -3.99 -2.40
C GLU A 80 5.22 -4.10 -3.28
N LEU A 81 5.07 -4.24 -4.60
CA LEU A 81 6.18 -4.19 -5.53
C LEU A 81 6.90 -2.84 -5.51
N CYS A 82 6.16 -1.74 -5.35
CA CYS A 82 6.74 -0.40 -5.24
C CYS A 82 7.57 -0.25 -3.96
N LYS A 83 7.02 -0.68 -2.81
CA LYS A 83 7.74 -0.66 -1.53
C LYS A 83 8.98 -1.53 -1.56
N THR A 84 8.85 -2.72 -2.14
CA THR A 84 9.96 -3.66 -2.28
C THR A 84 11.03 -3.05 -3.17
N LEU A 85 10.66 -2.47 -4.31
CA LEU A 85 11.59 -1.76 -5.19
C LEU A 85 12.29 -0.60 -4.47
N ALA A 86 11.58 0.19 -3.68
CA ALA A 86 12.19 1.26 -2.89
C ALA A 86 13.22 0.72 -1.88
N ALA A 87 12.86 -0.35 -1.16
CA ALA A 87 13.75 -0.99 -0.20
C ALA A 87 14.99 -1.61 -0.86
N THR A 88 14.84 -2.35 -1.95
CA THR A 88 15.95 -3.08 -2.59
C THR A 88 16.84 -2.15 -3.43
N TYR A 89 16.25 -1.18 -4.13
CA TYR A 89 16.99 -0.33 -5.06
C TYR A 89 17.48 0.98 -4.43
N PHE A 90 16.65 1.65 -3.62
CA PHE A 90 17.02 2.92 -2.96
C PHE A 90 17.51 2.71 -1.52
N GLY A 91 17.23 1.56 -0.92
CA GLY A 91 17.73 1.14 0.39
C GLY A 91 16.69 1.23 1.52
N SER A 92 15.54 1.87 1.29
CA SER A 92 14.48 1.99 2.29
C SER A 92 13.10 2.08 1.66
N GLU A 93 12.10 1.47 2.30
CA GLU A 93 10.69 1.65 1.91
C GLU A 93 10.22 3.11 2.01
N LYS A 94 10.89 3.91 2.85
CA LYS A 94 10.58 5.33 3.03
C LYS A 94 11.02 6.17 1.83
N ASP A 95 11.87 5.65 0.97
CA ASP A 95 12.28 6.29 -0.30
C ASP A 95 11.21 6.07 -1.39
N MET A 96 9.95 6.17 -0.97
CA MET A 96 8.77 6.09 -1.82
C MET A 96 7.88 7.30 -1.54
N VAL A 97 7.68 8.13 -2.57
CA VAL A 97 6.70 9.21 -2.55
C VAL A 97 5.39 8.63 -3.08
N ARG A 98 4.36 8.56 -2.25
CA ARG A 98 3.04 8.07 -2.66
C ARG A 98 2.05 9.22 -2.76
N ILE A 99 1.38 9.32 -3.90
CA ILE A 99 0.30 10.27 -4.17
C ILE A 99 -0.93 9.48 -4.61
N ASP A 100 -2.07 9.71 -3.96
CA ASP A 100 -3.35 9.11 -4.31
C ASP A 100 -4.05 9.98 -5.38
N MET A 101 -4.27 9.43 -6.57
CA MET A 101 -4.90 10.15 -7.69
C MET A 101 -6.39 10.37 -7.49
N SER A 102 -7.04 9.68 -6.55
CA SER A 102 -8.42 9.96 -6.15
C SER A 102 -8.56 11.34 -5.49
N GLU A 103 -7.48 11.92 -4.94
CA GLU A 103 -7.47 13.31 -4.47
C GLU A 103 -7.42 14.35 -5.61
N TYR A 104 -7.22 13.90 -6.84
CA TYR A 104 -6.97 14.74 -8.01
C TYR A 104 -8.03 14.60 -9.11
N MET A 105 -9.24 14.16 -8.75
CA MET A 105 -10.36 13.95 -9.68
C MET A 105 -10.88 15.26 -10.30
N GLU A 106 -10.73 16.38 -9.60
CA GLU A 106 -11.31 17.67 -9.98
C GLU A 106 -10.24 18.61 -10.55
N LYS A 107 -10.58 19.39 -11.57
CA LYS A 107 -9.62 20.27 -12.27
C LYS A 107 -8.84 21.20 -11.33
N HIS A 108 -9.49 21.79 -10.33
CA HIS A 108 -8.81 22.74 -9.42
C HIS A 108 -7.83 22.06 -8.46
N SER A 109 -8.07 20.78 -8.13
CA SER A 109 -7.21 19.99 -7.26
C SER A 109 -5.84 19.66 -7.89
N VAL A 110 -5.76 19.64 -9.23
CA VAL A 110 -4.53 19.39 -10.01
C VAL A 110 -3.42 20.36 -9.65
N SER A 111 -3.77 21.63 -9.39
CA SER A 111 -2.80 22.65 -8.97
C SER A 111 -2.07 22.30 -7.67
N ARG A 112 -2.62 21.42 -6.81
CA ARG A 112 -1.94 20.97 -5.59
C ARG A 112 -0.73 20.07 -5.88
N LEU A 113 -0.63 19.42 -7.05
CA LEU A 113 0.54 18.62 -7.43
C LEU A 113 1.77 19.49 -7.65
N THR A 114 1.59 20.61 -8.37
CA THR A 114 2.66 21.55 -8.77
C THR A 114 2.75 22.77 -7.85
N GLY A 115 1.73 23.02 -7.04
CA GLY A 115 1.58 24.22 -6.23
C GLY A 115 0.78 25.29 -6.98
N PRO A 116 -0.07 26.05 -6.28
CA PRO A 116 -0.85 27.09 -6.93
C PRO A 116 0.06 28.24 -7.42
N PRO A 117 -0.38 29.03 -8.41
CA PRO A 117 0.39 30.15 -8.94
C PRO A 117 0.47 31.31 -7.93
N PRO A 118 1.37 32.30 -8.14
CA PRO A 118 1.49 33.47 -7.27
C PRO A 118 0.15 34.21 -7.12
N GLY A 119 -0.20 34.57 -5.88
CA GLY A 119 -1.45 35.29 -5.56
C GLY A 119 -2.61 34.41 -5.07
N TYR A 120 -2.45 33.09 -5.00
CA TYR A 120 -3.45 32.15 -4.46
C TYR A 120 -3.07 31.67 -3.05
N ILE A 121 -4.08 31.29 -2.25
CA ILE A 121 -3.88 30.70 -0.92
C ILE A 121 -3.10 29.38 -1.06
N GLY A 122 -2.10 29.17 -0.21
CA GLY A 122 -1.23 27.99 -0.26
C GLY A 122 -0.05 28.10 -1.22
N TYR A 123 0.14 29.26 -1.87
CA TYR A 123 1.31 29.53 -2.73
C TYR A 123 2.64 29.20 -2.03
N GLU A 124 2.77 29.53 -0.74
CA GLU A 124 4.00 29.34 0.01
C GLU A 124 4.39 27.86 0.21
N GLU A 125 3.43 26.93 0.22
CA GLU A 125 3.64 25.52 0.56
C GLU A 125 4.27 24.70 -0.59
N GLY A 126 4.20 25.20 -1.83
CA GLY A 126 4.63 24.47 -3.01
C GLY A 126 3.65 23.36 -3.42
N GLY A 127 4.03 22.53 -4.39
CA GLY A 127 3.23 21.39 -4.81
C GLY A 127 3.56 20.12 -4.03
N GLN A 128 2.57 19.27 -3.77
CA GLN A 128 2.77 18.01 -3.06
C GLN A 128 3.79 17.11 -3.78
N LEU A 129 3.65 16.97 -5.10
CA LEU A 129 4.56 16.15 -5.90
C LEU A 129 5.92 16.83 -6.08
N THR A 130 5.91 18.11 -6.45
CA THR A 130 7.14 18.87 -6.72
C THR A 130 8.01 19.02 -5.47
N GLU A 131 7.45 19.32 -4.30
CA GLU A 131 8.21 19.41 -3.05
C GLU A 131 8.69 18.05 -2.55
N ALA A 132 7.88 16.99 -2.67
CA ALA A 132 8.28 15.65 -2.24
C ALA A 132 9.50 15.16 -3.04
N VAL A 133 9.47 15.28 -4.36
CA VAL A 133 10.59 14.87 -5.22
C VAL A 133 11.77 15.82 -5.09
N ARG A 134 11.56 17.13 -4.87
CA ARG A 134 12.66 18.06 -4.57
C ARG A 134 13.42 17.69 -3.29
N ARG A 135 12.73 17.18 -2.27
CA ARG A 135 13.33 16.72 -1.00
C ARG A 135 13.95 15.33 -1.12
N ALA A 136 13.33 14.44 -1.89
CA ALA A 136 13.77 13.06 -2.11
C ALA A 136 13.82 12.73 -3.62
N PRO A 137 14.82 13.25 -4.37
CA PRO A 137 14.91 13.06 -5.82
C PRO A 137 15.22 11.60 -6.22
N HIS A 138 15.75 10.81 -5.28
CA HIS A 138 16.01 9.38 -5.40
C HIS A 138 14.91 8.62 -4.71
N SER A 139 13.83 8.38 -5.44
CA SER A 139 12.66 7.72 -4.87
C SER A 139 11.86 6.98 -5.93
N VAL A 140 11.06 6.02 -5.46
CA VAL A 140 9.92 5.52 -6.22
C VAL A 140 8.77 6.52 -6.06
N VAL A 141 8.32 7.12 -7.14
CA VAL A 141 7.15 8.00 -7.16
C VAL A 141 5.95 7.16 -7.57
N LEU A 142 5.12 6.81 -6.60
CA LEU A 142 3.90 6.03 -6.77
C LEU A 142 2.68 6.93 -6.92
N LEU A 143 2.06 6.88 -8.10
CA LEU A 143 0.80 7.53 -8.46
C LEU A 143 -0.30 6.46 -8.45
N ASP A 144 -1.02 6.35 -7.34
CA ASP A 144 -1.99 5.27 -7.11
C ASP A 144 -3.36 5.61 -7.72
N GLU A 145 -4.04 4.64 -8.34
CA GLU A 145 -5.39 4.77 -8.93
C GLU A 145 -5.49 5.83 -10.04
N LEU A 146 -4.54 5.80 -10.99
CA LEU A 146 -4.41 6.81 -12.05
C LEU A 146 -5.69 7.05 -12.86
N GLU A 147 -6.54 6.03 -13.04
CA GLU A 147 -7.82 6.15 -13.74
C GLU A 147 -8.81 7.13 -13.08
N LYS A 148 -8.59 7.50 -11.82
CA LYS A 148 -9.41 8.45 -11.08
C LYS A 148 -8.97 9.90 -11.30
N ALA A 149 -7.72 10.14 -11.70
CA ALA A 149 -7.21 11.48 -11.89
C ALA A 149 -7.95 12.26 -12.99
N HIS A 150 -8.04 13.57 -12.81
CA HIS A 150 -8.43 14.48 -13.88
C HIS A 150 -7.43 14.42 -15.05
N GLY A 151 -7.90 14.58 -16.29
CA GLY A 151 -7.07 14.50 -17.50
C GLY A 151 -5.88 15.48 -17.52
N ASP A 152 -5.99 16.63 -16.86
CA ASP A 152 -4.88 17.59 -16.74
C ASP A 152 -3.68 17.05 -15.93
N VAL A 153 -3.89 16.06 -15.05
CA VAL A 153 -2.80 15.36 -14.37
C VAL A 153 -1.95 14.59 -15.38
N LEU A 154 -2.57 13.95 -16.37
CA LEU A 154 -1.86 13.19 -17.40
C LEU A 154 -0.90 14.08 -18.21
N ASN A 155 -1.25 15.35 -18.42
CA ASN A 155 -0.37 16.31 -19.10
C ASN A 155 0.89 16.61 -18.28
N ILE A 156 0.75 16.74 -16.96
CA ILE A 156 1.89 16.91 -16.03
C ILE A 156 2.79 15.66 -16.06
N LEU A 157 2.18 14.48 -16.05
CA LEU A 157 2.91 13.21 -16.08
C LEU A 157 3.63 12.99 -17.42
N LEU A 158 3.02 13.38 -18.54
CA LEU A 158 3.67 13.40 -19.85
C LEU A 158 4.96 14.21 -19.81
N GLN A 159 4.90 15.44 -19.30
CA GLN A 159 6.08 16.30 -19.16
C GLN A 159 7.17 15.64 -18.31
N ILE A 160 6.81 15.03 -17.17
CA ILE A 160 7.77 14.31 -16.32
C ILE A 160 8.41 13.14 -17.08
N MET A 161 7.63 12.34 -17.81
CA MET A 161 8.13 11.17 -18.53
C MET A 161 8.97 11.52 -19.76
N GLU A 162 8.74 12.68 -20.38
CA GLU A 162 9.45 13.17 -21.56
C GLU A 162 10.74 13.92 -21.19
N ASP A 163 10.63 14.92 -20.31
CA ASP A 163 11.74 15.85 -20.03
C ASP A 163 12.48 15.51 -18.72
N GLY A 164 11.94 14.60 -17.91
CA GLY A 164 12.47 14.28 -16.57
C GLY A 164 12.46 15.49 -15.63
N MET A 165 11.69 16.53 -15.96
CA MET A 165 11.66 17.79 -15.24
C MET A 165 10.22 18.30 -15.14
N LEU A 166 9.89 18.98 -14.05
CA LEU A 166 8.60 19.64 -13.87
C LEU A 166 8.81 21.00 -13.22
N THR A 167 8.19 22.03 -13.77
CA THR A 167 8.21 23.37 -13.19
C THR A 167 7.01 23.56 -12.28
N ASP A 168 7.27 23.98 -11.05
CA ASP A 168 6.24 24.20 -10.03
C ASP A 168 5.54 25.57 -10.21
N GLY A 169 4.50 25.83 -9.42
CA GLY A 169 3.75 27.10 -9.46
C GLY A 169 4.60 28.34 -9.09
N LYS A 170 5.78 28.17 -8.48
CA LYS A 170 6.74 29.23 -8.17
C LYS A 170 7.78 29.43 -9.27
N GLY A 171 7.73 28.67 -10.37
CA GLY A 171 8.73 28.70 -11.44
C GLY A 171 10.02 27.94 -11.13
N ARG A 172 10.04 27.12 -10.07
CA ARG A 172 11.19 26.27 -9.72
C ARG A 172 11.10 24.97 -10.51
N THR A 173 12.20 24.58 -11.15
CA THR A 173 12.29 23.31 -11.88
C THR A 173 12.75 22.19 -10.95
N VAL A 174 11.96 21.11 -10.88
CA VAL A 174 12.22 19.90 -10.10
C VAL A 174 12.65 18.77 -11.03
N ASN A 175 13.64 18.00 -10.60
CA ASN A 175 14.28 16.94 -11.40
C ASN A 175 13.80 15.54 -10.98
N PHE A 176 13.29 14.79 -11.96
CA PHE A 176 12.77 13.42 -11.83
C PHE A 176 13.67 12.36 -12.50
N LYS A 177 14.81 12.75 -13.09
CA LYS A 177 15.72 11.86 -13.85
C LYS A 177 16.29 10.71 -13.00
N ASN A 178 16.29 10.87 -11.69
CA ASN A 178 16.77 9.89 -10.72
C ASN A 178 15.65 9.17 -9.96
N SER A 179 14.40 9.38 -10.37
CA SER A 179 13.23 8.76 -9.77
C SER A 179 12.74 7.61 -10.66
N ILE A 180 12.07 6.63 -10.04
CA ILE A 180 11.29 5.61 -10.76
C ILE A 180 9.83 6.01 -10.67
N LEU A 181 9.17 6.24 -11.81
CA LEU A 181 7.74 6.55 -11.85
C LEU A 181 6.94 5.25 -11.90
N VAL A 182 6.02 5.07 -10.96
CA VAL A 182 5.07 3.95 -10.97
C VAL A 182 3.66 4.51 -10.89
N MET A 183 2.85 4.17 -11.87
CA MET A 183 1.42 4.46 -11.88
C MET A 183 0.68 3.15 -11.68
N THR A 184 -0.31 3.11 -10.80
CA THR A 184 -1.18 1.94 -10.68
C THR A 184 -2.52 2.23 -11.32
N SER A 185 -3.14 1.18 -11.86
CA SER A 185 -4.52 1.25 -12.30
C SER A 185 -5.26 -0.05 -12.05
N ASN A 186 -6.55 0.07 -11.77
CA ASN A 186 -7.47 -1.06 -11.74
C ASN A 186 -8.24 -1.23 -13.07
N VAL A 187 -7.90 -0.47 -14.11
CA VAL A 187 -8.45 -0.67 -15.47
C VAL A 187 -8.20 -2.11 -15.93
N GLY A 188 -9.22 -2.73 -16.53
CA GLY A 188 -9.18 -4.12 -17.00
C GLY A 188 -9.27 -5.18 -15.90
N SER A 189 -9.40 -4.83 -14.61
CA SER A 189 -9.41 -5.81 -13.51
C SER A 189 -10.46 -6.91 -13.65
N HIS A 190 -11.69 -6.57 -14.05
CA HIS A 190 -12.75 -7.56 -14.24
C HIS A 190 -12.37 -8.56 -15.33
N ARG A 191 -11.82 -8.07 -16.44
CA ARG A 191 -11.48 -8.93 -17.57
C ARG A 191 -10.26 -9.80 -17.29
N ILE A 192 -9.30 -9.32 -16.51
CA ILE A 192 -8.19 -10.14 -15.99
C ILE A 192 -8.73 -11.30 -15.15
N LEU A 193 -9.71 -11.03 -14.27
CA LEU A 193 -10.36 -12.07 -13.46
C LEU A 193 -11.13 -13.07 -14.34
N ASP A 194 -11.83 -12.61 -15.38
CA ASP A 194 -12.55 -13.47 -16.32
C ASP A 194 -11.60 -14.41 -17.06
N VAL A 195 -10.50 -13.89 -17.61
CA VAL A 195 -9.48 -14.69 -18.29
C VAL A 195 -8.92 -15.74 -17.31
N SER A 196 -8.50 -15.33 -16.12
CA SER A 196 -7.96 -16.27 -15.13
C SER A 196 -8.97 -17.36 -14.73
N ASN A 197 -10.25 -17.02 -14.56
CA ASN A 197 -11.30 -17.99 -14.23
C ASN A 197 -11.56 -18.97 -15.39
N GLN A 198 -11.53 -18.51 -16.64
CA GLN A 198 -11.64 -19.39 -17.80
C GLN A 198 -10.47 -20.37 -17.88
N TRP A 199 -9.25 -19.90 -17.61
CA TRP A 199 -8.06 -20.76 -17.56
C TRP A 199 -8.10 -21.77 -16.40
N LYS A 200 -8.60 -21.39 -15.22
CA LYS A 200 -8.84 -22.31 -14.10
C LYS A 200 -9.82 -23.42 -14.50
N SER A 201 -10.93 -23.07 -15.14
CA SER A 201 -11.93 -24.04 -15.62
C SER A 201 -11.34 -25.01 -16.65
N ARG A 202 -10.54 -24.50 -17.61
CA ARG A 202 -9.83 -25.34 -18.60
C ARG A 202 -8.84 -26.31 -17.95
N LYS A 203 -8.12 -25.88 -16.90
CA LYS A 203 -7.16 -26.73 -16.15
C LYS A 203 -7.87 -27.85 -15.39
N SER A 204 -8.99 -27.55 -14.70
CA SER A 204 -9.78 -28.55 -14.00
C SER A 204 -10.31 -29.66 -14.91
N SER A 205 -10.57 -29.36 -16.19
CA SER A 205 -11.00 -30.37 -17.18
C SER A 205 -9.85 -31.16 -17.82
N ALA A 206 -8.60 -30.66 -17.76
CA ALA A 206 -7.45 -31.28 -18.39
C ALA A 206 -6.67 -32.23 -17.44
N ASP A 207 -6.77 -32.01 -16.13
CA ASP A 207 -6.06 -32.80 -15.11
C ASP A 207 -6.56 -34.25 -14.99
N GLU A 208 -7.76 -34.57 -15.51
CA GLU A 208 -8.27 -35.96 -15.51
C GLU A 208 -7.62 -36.86 -16.59
N THR A 209 -6.81 -36.32 -17.52
CA THR A 209 -6.35 -37.10 -18.69
C THR A 209 -4.83 -37.20 -18.88
N SER A 210 -3.98 -36.69 -17.99
CA SER A 210 -2.52 -36.69 -18.24
C SER A 210 -1.69 -37.26 -17.09
N GLY A 211 -1.62 -38.59 -17.05
CA GLY A 211 -0.41 -39.26 -16.62
C GLY A 211 0.60 -39.31 -17.77
N VAL A 212 1.80 -38.75 -17.56
CA VAL A 212 3.13 -39.30 -17.91
C VAL A 212 4.21 -38.18 -17.86
N ASN A 213 5.34 -38.60 -17.28
CA ASN A 213 6.62 -37.98 -16.97
C ASN A 213 7.20 -36.89 -17.91
N GLY A 214 7.91 -35.92 -17.30
CA GLY A 214 8.94 -35.08 -17.93
C GLY A 214 8.45 -33.78 -18.55
N ASP A 215 7.45 -33.86 -19.43
CA ASP A 215 6.98 -32.73 -20.25
C ASP A 215 5.98 -31.81 -19.52
N ALA A 216 5.62 -32.17 -18.28
CA ALA A 216 4.60 -31.48 -17.50
C ALA A 216 4.99 -30.06 -17.05
N GLU A 217 6.27 -29.83 -16.69
CA GLU A 217 6.75 -28.51 -16.27
C GLU A 217 6.84 -27.53 -17.43
N GLU A 218 7.34 -27.98 -18.58
CA GLU A 218 7.42 -27.16 -19.79
C GLU A 218 6.02 -26.81 -20.31
N ALA A 219 5.10 -27.78 -20.30
CA ALA A 219 3.69 -27.55 -20.63
C ALA A 219 3.03 -26.55 -19.66
N LYS A 220 3.29 -26.65 -18.36
CA LYS A 220 2.78 -25.73 -17.35
C LYS A 220 3.32 -24.30 -17.53
N GLN A 221 4.60 -24.15 -17.85
CA GLN A 221 5.20 -22.85 -18.15
C GLN A 221 4.62 -22.24 -19.43
N LEU A 222 4.43 -23.06 -20.47
CA LEU A 222 3.81 -22.62 -21.72
C LEU A 222 2.37 -22.15 -21.50
N GLN A 223 1.56 -22.92 -20.76
CA GLN A 223 0.19 -22.52 -20.41
C GLN A 223 0.18 -21.21 -19.62
N ALA A 224 1.05 -21.07 -18.60
CA ALA A 224 1.16 -19.84 -17.85
C ALA A 224 1.54 -18.66 -18.76
N ALA A 225 2.43 -18.86 -19.75
CA ALA A 225 2.78 -17.84 -20.75
C ALA A 225 1.59 -17.44 -21.60
N MET A 226 0.82 -18.41 -22.11
CA MET A 226 -0.39 -18.13 -22.87
C MET A 226 -1.44 -17.36 -22.06
N GLU A 227 -1.70 -17.77 -20.81
CA GLU A 227 -2.63 -17.10 -19.90
C GLU A 227 -2.26 -15.61 -19.71
N TYR A 228 -0.97 -15.32 -19.52
CA TYR A 228 -0.50 -13.94 -19.34
C TYR A 228 -0.51 -13.11 -20.62
N THR A 229 -0.22 -13.71 -21.77
CA THR A 229 -0.36 -13.02 -23.06
C THR A 229 -1.81 -12.60 -23.26
N GLU A 230 -2.76 -13.51 -23.03
CA GLU A 230 -4.19 -13.20 -23.14
C GLU A 230 -4.64 -12.12 -22.14
N MET A 231 -4.18 -12.19 -20.88
CA MET A 231 -4.41 -11.12 -19.90
C MET A 231 -3.83 -9.78 -20.36
N SER A 232 -2.62 -9.78 -20.93
CA SER A 232 -1.94 -8.57 -21.39
C SER A 232 -2.65 -7.91 -22.57
N ASP A 233 -3.14 -8.71 -23.52
CA ASP A 233 -3.89 -8.22 -24.68
C ASP A 233 -5.19 -7.55 -24.24
N VAL A 234 -5.91 -8.16 -23.29
CA VAL A 234 -7.16 -7.60 -22.77
C VAL A 234 -6.93 -6.33 -21.96
N VAL A 235 -5.86 -6.27 -21.15
CA VAL A 235 -5.50 -5.03 -20.46
C VAL A 235 -5.15 -3.93 -21.45
N LYS A 236 -4.43 -4.26 -22.52
CA LYS A 236 -4.04 -3.28 -23.54
C LYS A 236 -5.27 -2.67 -24.22
N GLU A 237 -6.25 -3.48 -24.58
CA GLU A 237 -7.52 -3.02 -25.16
C GLU A 237 -8.24 -2.02 -24.22
N GLU A 238 -8.35 -2.36 -22.94
CA GLU A 238 -8.99 -1.51 -21.92
C GLU A 238 -8.23 -0.20 -21.67
N LEU A 239 -6.89 -0.25 -21.68
CA LEU A 239 -6.05 0.93 -21.53
C LEU A 239 -6.15 1.87 -22.74
N GLU A 240 -6.17 1.34 -23.95
CA GLU A 240 -6.33 2.15 -25.17
C GLU A 240 -7.71 2.83 -25.25
N ALA A 241 -8.73 2.22 -24.63
CA ALA A 241 -10.05 2.83 -24.48
C ALA A 241 -10.10 3.91 -23.39
N ALA A 242 -9.38 3.70 -22.27
CA ALA A 242 -9.44 4.59 -21.11
C ALA A 242 -8.45 5.76 -21.16
N MET A 243 -7.31 5.61 -21.85
CA MET A 243 -6.20 6.56 -21.85
C MET A 243 -5.77 6.92 -23.28
N ARG A 244 -5.28 8.15 -23.45
CA ARG A 244 -4.79 8.62 -24.76
C ARG A 244 -3.54 7.84 -25.18
N PRO A 245 -3.39 7.44 -26.46
CA PRO A 245 -2.21 6.73 -26.96
C PRO A 245 -0.90 7.47 -26.71
N GLU A 246 -0.91 8.81 -26.75
CA GLU A 246 0.25 9.65 -26.43
C GLU A 246 0.81 9.35 -25.03
N PHE A 247 -0.04 9.11 -24.04
CA PHE A 247 0.37 8.78 -22.69
C PHE A 247 0.98 7.38 -22.60
N LEU A 248 0.29 6.39 -23.18
CA LEU A 248 0.73 4.99 -23.15
C LEU A 248 2.10 4.81 -23.83
N ASN A 249 2.35 5.53 -24.93
CA ASN A 249 3.62 5.49 -25.65
C ASN A 249 4.80 6.09 -24.88
N ARG A 250 4.56 6.81 -23.77
CA ARG A 250 5.61 7.36 -22.89
C ARG A 250 5.90 6.51 -21.66
N VAL A 251 5.06 5.51 -21.39
CA VAL A 251 5.32 4.51 -20.36
C VAL A 251 6.35 3.52 -20.92
N ASP A 252 7.43 3.26 -20.18
CA ASP A 252 8.47 2.36 -20.65
C ASP A 252 8.01 0.89 -20.66
N GLU A 253 7.23 0.48 -19.64
CA GLU A 253 6.66 -0.88 -19.57
C GLU A 253 5.27 -0.84 -18.89
N ILE A 254 4.28 -1.49 -19.52
CA ILE A 254 2.98 -1.80 -18.91
C ILE A 254 3.09 -3.19 -18.28
N VAL A 255 2.81 -3.28 -16.97
CA VAL A 255 3.01 -4.49 -16.18
C VAL A 255 1.68 -4.99 -15.67
N VAL A 256 1.30 -6.20 -16.07
CA VAL A 256 0.04 -6.83 -15.68
C VAL A 256 0.25 -7.72 -14.46
N PHE A 257 -0.60 -7.54 -13.46
CA PHE A 257 -0.60 -8.32 -12.23
C PHE A 257 -1.72 -9.36 -12.29
N ALA A 258 -1.33 -10.62 -12.09
CA ALA A 258 -2.26 -11.73 -12.12
C ALA A 258 -3.03 -11.84 -10.79
N PRO A 259 -4.25 -12.41 -10.79
CA PRO A 259 -4.92 -12.80 -9.56
C PRO A 259 -4.08 -13.80 -8.77
N LEU A 260 -4.15 -13.72 -7.44
CA LEU A 260 -3.40 -14.60 -6.55
C LEU A 260 -4.09 -15.97 -6.45
N GLY A 261 -3.33 -17.06 -6.68
CA GLY A 261 -3.77 -18.42 -6.41
C GLY A 261 -3.45 -18.87 -4.98
N ASP A 262 -4.03 -19.99 -4.55
CA ASP A 262 -3.99 -20.45 -3.15
C ASP A 262 -2.57 -20.68 -2.61
N SER A 263 -1.66 -21.19 -3.43
CA SER A 263 -0.24 -21.35 -3.06
C SER A 263 0.44 -20.00 -2.78
N ASN A 264 0.14 -18.99 -3.58
CA ASN A 264 0.66 -17.64 -3.41
C ASN A 264 0.04 -16.99 -2.18
N LEU A 265 -1.26 -17.16 -1.96
CA LEU A 265 -1.96 -16.67 -0.78
C LEU A 265 -1.38 -17.26 0.51
N ARG A 266 -1.14 -18.59 0.55
CA ARG A 266 -0.50 -19.25 1.70
C ARG A 266 0.89 -18.68 1.96
N SER A 267 1.68 -18.50 0.90
CA SER A 267 3.02 -17.90 1.01
C SER A 267 2.97 -16.47 1.54
N ILE A 268 1.97 -15.67 1.12
CA ILE A 268 1.75 -14.31 1.60
C ILE A 268 1.33 -14.32 3.08
N THR A 269 0.44 -15.23 3.49
CA THR A 269 0.03 -15.40 4.88
C THR A 269 1.24 -15.71 5.76
N GLN A 270 2.09 -16.65 5.34
CA GLN A 270 3.31 -16.97 6.06
C GLN A 270 4.22 -15.74 6.18
N LEU A 271 4.43 -14.98 5.10
CA LEU A 271 5.24 -13.76 5.14
C LEU A 271 4.69 -12.70 6.12
N ILE A 272 3.37 -12.54 6.19
CA ILE A 272 2.73 -11.60 7.13
C ILE A 272 3.00 -12.02 8.57
N LEU A 273 2.79 -13.31 8.86
CA LEU A 273 3.00 -13.91 10.18
C LEU A 273 4.46 -13.85 10.61
N ASP A 274 5.39 -14.26 9.74
CA ASP A 274 6.83 -14.18 9.95
C ASP A 274 7.28 -12.74 10.24
N GLY A 275 6.64 -11.75 9.61
CA GLY A 275 6.89 -10.34 9.89
C GLY A 275 6.61 -9.98 11.34
N THR A 276 5.53 -10.51 11.92
CA THR A 276 5.18 -10.31 13.34
C THR A 276 6.11 -11.08 14.27
N VAL A 277 6.46 -12.33 13.93
CA VAL A 277 7.45 -13.13 14.67
C VAL A 277 8.80 -12.41 14.74
N LYS A 278 9.30 -11.89 13.61
CA LYS A 278 10.56 -11.14 13.54
C LYS A 278 10.52 -9.88 14.41
N ARG A 279 9.41 -9.14 14.45
CA ARG A 279 9.25 -7.96 15.31
C ARG A 279 9.26 -8.35 16.79
N ALA A 280 8.53 -9.39 17.18
CA ALA A 280 8.49 -9.89 18.55
C ALA A 280 9.88 -10.30 19.05
N MET A 281 10.66 -10.99 18.20
CA MET A 281 12.03 -11.37 18.54
C MET A 281 12.97 -10.17 18.61
N ALA A 282 12.92 -9.26 17.63
CA ALA A 282 13.82 -8.11 17.57
C ALA A 282 13.58 -7.08 18.67
N GLU A 283 12.32 -6.84 19.05
CA GLU A 283 11.96 -5.78 20.00
C GLU A 283 11.81 -6.28 21.44
N ARG A 284 11.49 -7.56 21.64
CA ARG A 284 11.18 -8.14 22.97
C ARG A 284 11.90 -9.46 23.27
N SER A 285 12.71 -9.98 22.34
CA SER A 285 13.38 -11.28 22.49
C SER A 285 12.41 -12.43 22.79
N ILE A 286 11.21 -12.39 22.19
CA ILE A 286 10.22 -13.47 22.31
C ILE A 286 10.29 -14.31 21.04
N ASP A 287 10.52 -15.61 21.18
CA ASP A 287 10.50 -16.56 20.06
C ASP A 287 9.10 -17.16 19.91
N LEU A 288 8.51 -16.99 18.73
CA LEU A 288 7.13 -17.38 18.44
C LEU A 288 7.11 -18.40 17.31
N LYS A 289 6.50 -19.56 17.59
CA LYS A 289 6.22 -20.60 16.61
C LYS A 289 4.72 -20.64 16.33
N ILE A 290 4.37 -20.93 15.08
CA ILE A 290 2.98 -20.90 14.61
C ILE A 290 2.63 -22.28 14.06
N SER A 291 1.46 -22.82 14.45
CA SER A 291 0.98 -24.08 13.90
C SER A 291 0.40 -23.92 12.49
N SER A 292 0.40 -25.02 11.72
CA SER A 292 -0.26 -25.09 10.41
C SER A 292 -1.75 -24.76 10.50
N ASP A 293 -2.42 -25.18 11.56
CA ASP A 293 -3.87 -25.09 11.68
C ASP A 293 -4.31 -23.62 11.83
N LEU A 294 -3.49 -22.80 12.50
CA LEU A 294 -3.72 -21.35 12.57
C LEU A 294 -3.59 -20.69 11.20
N VAL A 295 -2.60 -21.11 10.40
CA VAL A 295 -2.40 -20.63 9.03
C VAL A 295 -3.60 -21.02 8.16
N ASP A 296 -4.08 -22.26 8.30
CA ASP A 296 -5.21 -22.80 7.55
C ASP A 296 -6.50 -22.07 7.88
N ARG A 297 -6.76 -21.78 9.17
CA ARG A 297 -7.90 -20.98 9.61
C ARG A 297 -7.88 -19.55 9.06
N ILE A 298 -6.70 -18.91 9.04
CA ILE A 298 -6.53 -17.57 8.44
C ILE A 298 -6.79 -17.61 6.93
N MET A 299 -6.30 -18.66 6.26
CA MET A 299 -6.49 -18.88 4.84
C MET A 299 -7.96 -19.11 4.49
N GLU A 300 -8.67 -19.95 5.24
CA GLU A 300 -10.09 -20.22 5.04
C GLU A 300 -10.89 -18.91 5.09
N GLU A 301 -10.64 -18.06 6.08
CA GLU A 301 -11.36 -16.79 6.23
C GLU A 301 -10.98 -15.75 5.16
N GLY A 302 -9.69 -15.60 4.88
CA GLY A 302 -9.21 -14.60 3.94
C GLY A 302 -9.49 -14.95 2.48
N SER A 303 -9.64 -16.24 2.16
CA SER A 303 -9.83 -16.70 0.78
C SER A 303 -11.23 -16.37 0.23
N VAL A 304 -12.26 -16.30 1.09
CA VAL A 304 -13.66 -16.08 0.69
C VAL A 304 -13.84 -14.85 -0.22
N ASN A 305 -13.11 -13.77 0.04
CA ASN A 305 -13.23 -12.51 -0.69
C ASN A 305 -11.98 -12.15 -1.50
N THR A 306 -11.09 -13.12 -1.77
CA THR A 306 -9.81 -12.87 -2.44
C THR A 306 -9.98 -12.41 -3.90
N ALA A 307 -11.03 -12.89 -4.60
CA ALA A 307 -11.28 -12.48 -5.99
C ALA A 307 -11.50 -10.95 -6.13
N GLN A 308 -12.05 -10.30 -5.11
CA GLN A 308 -12.35 -8.86 -5.13
C GLN A 308 -11.25 -8.01 -4.47
N PHE A 309 -10.68 -8.48 -3.35
CA PHE A 309 -9.78 -7.69 -2.51
C PHE A 309 -8.34 -8.19 -2.45
N GLY A 310 -8.00 -9.24 -3.22
CA GLY A 310 -6.67 -9.86 -3.21
C GLY A 310 -6.29 -10.36 -1.82
N ALA A 311 -5.02 -10.18 -1.42
CA ALA A 311 -4.53 -10.62 -0.12
C ALA A 311 -4.90 -9.70 1.07
N ARG A 312 -5.69 -8.63 0.86
CA ARG A 312 -6.06 -7.70 1.95
C ARG A 312 -6.87 -8.36 3.08
N PRO A 313 -7.84 -9.26 2.82
CA PRO A 313 -8.55 -9.98 3.88
C PRO A 313 -7.63 -10.86 4.72
N LEU A 314 -6.64 -11.52 4.10
CA LEU A 314 -5.65 -12.34 4.82
C LEU A 314 -4.86 -11.53 5.84
N ARG A 315 -4.43 -10.31 5.50
CA ARG A 315 -3.75 -9.43 6.45
C ARG A 315 -4.64 -9.10 7.66
N ARG A 316 -5.94 -8.86 7.45
CA ARG A 316 -6.89 -8.58 8.54
C ARG A 316 -7.15 -9.80 9.41
N ALA A 317 -7.21 -10.99 8.81
CA ALA A 317 -7.33 -12.25 9.54
C ALA A 317 -6.05 -12.53 10.35
N ALA A 318 -4.87 -12.44 9.75
CA ALA A 318 -3.59 -12.60 10.44
C ALA A 318 -3.41 -11.60 11.60
N GLN A 319 -3.83 -10.34 11.42
CA GLN A 319 -3.81 -9.36 12.50
C GLN A 319 -4.68 -9.81 13.68
N ARG A 320 -5.94 -10.19 13.46
CA ARG A 320 -6.85 -10.60 14.53
C ARG A 320 -6.46 -11.92 15.21
N PHE A 321 -6.20 -12.95 14.41
CA PHE A 321 -5.93 -14.29 14.93
C PHE A 321 -4.56 -14.40 15.59
N PHE A 322 -3.56 -13.65 15.10
CA PHE A 322 -2.19 -13.78 15.58
C PHE A 322 -1.69 -12.52 16.29
N GLU A 323 -1.64 -11.38 15.61
CA GLU A 323 -1.03 -10.16 16.17
C GLU A 323 -1.77 -9.63 17.41
N ASP A 324 -3.10 -9.58 17.36
CA ASP A 324 -3.94 -9.15 18.48
C ASP A 324 -3.86 -10.15 19.64
N SER A 325 -3.93 -11.47 19.36
CA SER A 325 -3.81 -12.54 20.37
C SER A 325 -2.47 -12.51 21.11
N VAL A 326 -1.37 -12.39 20.36
CA VAL A 326 -0.02 -12.29 20.93
C VAL A 326 0.14 -10.98 21.71
N SER A 327 -0.39 -9.88 21.19
CA SER A 327 -0.37 -8.59 21.89
C SER A 327 -1.10 -8.66 23.23
N ASP A 328 -2.27 -9.31 23.27
CA ASP A 328 -3.05 -9.48 24.50
C ASP A 328 -2.30 -10.34 25.52
N ALA A 329 -1.60 -11.39 25.07
CA ALA A 329 -0.74 -12.22 25.92
C ALA A 329 0.44 -11.44 26.53
N ILE A 330 1.07 -10.56 25.75
CA ILE A 330 2.15 -9.69 26.23
C ILE A 330 1.61 -8.66 27.23
N ILE A 331 0.49 -8.01 26.92
CA ILE A 331 -0.11 -6.96 27.78
C ILE A 331 -0.58 -7.55 29.11
N ARG A 332 -1.14 -8.76 29.11
CA ARG A 332 -1.52 -9.48 30.33
C ARG A 332 -0.31 -9.96 31.16
N GLY A 333 0.90 -9.78 30.66
CA GLY A 333 2.14 -10.25 31.29
C GLY A 333 2.32 -11.76 31.24
N PHE A 334 1.57 -12.45 30.37
CA PHE A 334 1.74 -13.87 30.13
C PHE A 334 3.00 -14.14 29.30
N LEU A 335 3.21 -13.45 28.18
CA LEU A 335 4.49 -13.55 27.45
C LEU A 335 5.48 -12.47 27.95
N LYS A 336 6.70 -12.89 28.27
CA LYS A 336 7.79 -12.04 28.76
C LYS A 336 9.04 -12.18 27.89
N GLU A 337 10.00 -11.29 28.08
CA GLU A 337 11.27 -11.33 27.35
C GLU A 337 12.00 -12.66 27.56
N ASN A 338 12.54 -13.22 26.48
CA ASN A 338 13.19 -14.54 26.41
C ASN A 338 12.24 -15.75 26.52
N ASP A 339 10.93 -15.55 26.51
CA ASP A 339 9.99 -16.65 26.39
C ASP A 339 10.01 -17.24 24.97
N GLU A 340 9.78 -18.55 24.90
CA GLU A 340 9.49 -19.27 23.67
C GLU A 340 8.05 -19.78 23.75
N ALA A 341 7.24 -19.54 22.72
CA ALA A 341 5.83 -19.92 22.72
C ALA A 341 5.35 -20.47 21.37
N ILE A 342 4.42 -21.42 21.42
CA ILE A 342 3.69 -21.92 20.25
C ILE A 342 2.27 -21.34 20.26
N VAL A 343 1.85 -20.79 19.12
CA VAL A 343 0.50 -20.28 18.91
C VAL A 343 -0.23 -21.19 17.93
N TYR A 344 -1.39 -21.69 18.36
CA TYR A 344 -2.19 -22.64 17.59
C TYR A 344 -3.68 -22.47 17.83
N LEU A 345 -4.49 -23.01 16.92
CA LEU A 345 -5.94 -23.04 17.07
C LEU A 345 -6.33 -24.16 18.05
N GLU A 346 -7.18 -23.86 19.02
CA GLU A 346 -7.75 -24.90 19.89
C GLU A 346 -8.94 -25.56 19.17
N GLU A 347 -8.90 -26.89 19.05
CA GLU A 347 -10.03 -27.66 18.53
C GLU A 347 -11.24 -27.53 19.47
N GLU A 348 -12.40 -27.15 18.95
CA GLU A 348 -13.65 -27.20 19.69
C GLU A 348 -14.17 -28.65 19.68
N GLU A 349 -14.47 -29.22 20.85
CA GLU A 349 -15.26 -30.46 20.91
C GLU A 349 -16.67 -30.18 20.35
N ASP A 350 -17.11 -31.01 19.39
CA ASP A 350 -18.38 -30.91 18.66
C ASP A 350 -19.56 -30.54 19.59
N GLY A 351 -19.98 -29.27 19.60
CA GLY A 351 -21.16 -28.83 20.37
C GLY A 351 -21.27 -27.34 20.71
N ASP A 352 -20.17 -26.56 20.68
CA ASP A 352 -20.14 -25.20 21.26
C ASP A 352 -20.09 -24.05 20.24
N ASN A 353 -20.29 -24.35 18.95
CA ASN A 353 -20.23 -23.38 17.84
C ASN A 353 -21.47 -22.45 17.79
N MET A 354 -21.92 -21.95 18.94
CA MET A 354 -23.07 -21.05 19.06
C MET A 354 -22.71 -19.56 18.93
N ASN A 355 -21.42 -19.18 18.95
CA ASN A 355 -21.03 -17.77 19.06
C ASN A 355 -20.12 -17.21 17.95
N GLY A 356 -19.67 -18.01 16.97
CA GLY A 356 -18.79 -17.50 15.89
C GLY A 356 -17.47 -16.91 16.42
N MET A 357 -16.91 -17.55 17.44
CA MET A 357 -15.65 -17.18 18.07
C MET A 357 -14.68 -18.35 17.95
N SER A 358 -13.53 -18.09 17.36
CA SER A 358 -12.42 -19.03 17.35
C SER A 358 -11.57 -18.86 18.61
N ARG A 359 -10.99 -19.95 19.13
CA ARG A 359 -10.09 -19.91 20.29
C ARG A 359 -8.64 -20.08 19.85
N VAL A 360 -7.83 -19.05 20.08
CA VAL A 360 -6.39 -19.08 19.83
C VAL A 360 -5.68 -19.37 21.14
N ARG A 361 -4.94 -20.47 21.18
CA ARG A 361 -4.16 -20.88 22.34
C ARG A 361 -2.70 -20.54 22.13
N ILE A 362 -2.11 -19.92 23.16
CA ILE A 362 -0.70 -19.56 23.23
C ILE A 362 -0.10 -20.36 24.37
N MET A 363 0.84 -21.26 24.06
CA MET A 363 1.50 -22.11 25.05
C MET A 363 2.97 -21.73 25.20
N ARG A 364 3.39 -21.40 26.42
CA ARG A 364 4.79 -21.11 26.74
C ARG A 364 5.54 -22.43 26.88
N LEU A 365 6.67 -22.59 26.19
CA LEU A 365 7.44 -23.83 26.17
C LEU A 365 8.31 -24.07 27.41
N SER A 366 8.51 -23.05 28.24
CA SER A 366 9.33 -23.18 29.46
C SER A 366 8.62 -23.94 30.58
N ASP A 367 7.30 -23.89 30.64
CA ASP A 367 6.49 -24.42 31.75
C ASP A 367 5.16 -25.05 31.32
N ASP A 368 4.91 -25.15 30.01
CA ASP A 368 3.66 -25.66 29.42
C ASP A 368 2.40 -24.91 29.89
N GLU A 369 2.54 -23.69 30.42
CA GLU A 369 1.39 -22.84 30.72
C GLU A 369 0.75 -22.38 29.39
N SER A 370 -0.59 -22.27 29.38
CA SER A 370 -1.33 -21.79 28.21
C SER A 370 -2.26 -20.65 28.54
N LEU A 371 -2.39 -19.73 27.59
CA LEU A 371 -3.38 -18.66 27.59
C LEU A 371 -4.28 -18.83 26.37
N ILE A 372 -5.59 -18.80 26.61
CA ILE A 372 -6.60 -18.85 25.55
C ILE A 372 -7.12 -17.44 25.31
N VAL A 373 -7.11 -17.02 24.05
CA VAL A 373 -7.68 -15.77 23.58
C VAL A 373 -8.83 -16.08 22.63
N ASN A 374 -10.00 -15.53 22.93
CA ASN A 374 -11.17 -15.65 22.06
C ASN A 374 -11.09 -14.59 20.96
N VAL A 375 -11.22 -15.01 19.70
CA VAL A 375 -11.14 -14.17 18.51
C VAL A 375 -12.46 -14.26 17.77
N GLU A 376 -13.09 -13.11 17.50
CA GLU A 376 -14.34 -13.05 16.72
C GLU A 376 -14.08 -13.41 15.24
N ASP A 377 -14.90 -14.29 14.69
CA ASP A 377 -14.85 -14.67 13.27
C ASP A 377 -15.33 -13.51 12.39
N GLY A 378 -14.61 -13.23 11.30
CA GLY A 378 -14.83 -12.05 10.46
C GLY A 378 -16.10 -12.08 9.60
N ASN A 379 -16.91 -13.15 9.69
CA ASN A 379 -18.20 -13.26 9.03
C ASN A 379 -19.34 -12.55 9.79
N GLY A 380 -19.08 -12.03 10.99
CA GLY A 380 -19.99 -11.17 11.75
C GLY A 380 -20.14 -9.78 11.11
N GLY A 381 -20.98 -9.68 10.09
CA GLY A 381 -21.36 -8.41 9.50
C GLY A 381 -21.85 -7.39 10.53
N ILE A 382 -21.47 -6.14 10.30
CA ILE A 382 -21.95 -4.90 10.91
C ILE A 382 -23.42 -5.02 11.38
N GLY A 383 -23.65 -4.96 12.69
CA GLY A 383 -24.98 -4.66 13.23
C GLY A 383 -25.64 -5.69 14.16
N MET A 384 -24.93 -6.30 15.10
CA MET A 384 -25.58 -6.92 16.27
C MET A 384 -24.65 -6.84 17.48
N ARG A 385 -24.60 -5.65 18.10
CA ARG A 385 -24.23 -5.58 19.52
C ARG A 385 -25.32 -6.31 20.29
N SER A 386 -25.09 -7.57 20.65
CA SER A 386 -25.87 -8.22 21.69
C SER A 386 -25.75 -7.37 22.95
N SER A 387 -26.88 -6.85 23.41
CA SER A 387 -27.01 -6.16 24.68
C SER A 387 -26.73 -7.14 25.83
N ALA A 388 -25.44 -7.33 26.14
CA ALA A 388 -25.03 -8.01 27.36
C ALA A 388 -25.36 -7.09 28.54
N LYS A 389 -26.43 -7.45 29.24
CA LYS A 389 -26.95 -6.82 30.45
C LYS A 389 -25.87 -6.91 31.54
N ALA A 390 -25.33 -5.76 31.94
CA ALA A 390 -24.40 -5.70 33.07
C ALA A 390 -25.08 -6.18 34.37
N PRO A 391 -24.40 -6.95 35.24
CA PRO A 391 -24.94 -7.32 36.54
C PRO A 391 -24.96 -6.08 37.44
N SER A 392 -26.10 -5.86 38.10
CA SER A 392 -26.33 -4.76 39.02
C SER A 392 -25.45 -4.89 40.26
N ALA A 393 -24.39 -4.08 40.37
CA ALA A 393 -23.65 -3.88 41.60
C ALA A 393 -24.21 -2.66 42.34
N SER A 394 -24.76 -2.90 43.53
CA SER A 394 -25.07 -1.92 44.56
C SER A 394 -23.81 -1.14 44.94
N ALA A 395 -23.84 0.19 44.84
CA ALA A 395 -22.80 1.05 45.38
C ALA A 395 -23.42 2.18 46.21
N GLN A 396 -23.02 2.18 47.48
CA GLN A 396 -23.18 3.24 48.45
C GLN A 396 -22.50 4.53 47.96
N GLU A 397 -23.14 5.66 48.22
CA GLU A 397 -22.57 6.99 48.03
C GLU A 397 -21.35 7.21 48.96
N PRO A 398 -20.37 8.00 48.53
CA PRO A 398 -19.60 8.82 49.46
C PRO A 398 -19.90 10.31 49.25
N VAL A 399 -20.29 10.92 50.35
CA VAL A 399 -20.34 12.35 50.61
C VAL A 399 -18.94 12.95 50.49
N VAL A 400 -18.77 14.00 49.70
CA VAL A 400 -17.74 15.02 49.92
C VAL A 400 -18.36 16.39 49.74
N VAL A 401 -18.50 17.08 50.87
CA VAL A 401 -18.83 18.49 51.00
C VAL A 401 -17.54 19.29 50.87
N VAL A 402 -17.51 20.30 50.00
CA VAL A 402 -16.67 21.48 50.21
C VAL A 402 -17.49 22.72 49.84
N ASP A 403 -17.68 23.57 50.84
CA ASP A 403 -18.28 24.90 50.80
C ASP A 403 -17.59 25.86 49.82
N ASN A 404 -18.37 26.75 49.21
CA ASN A 404 -18.18 28.20 49.37
C ASN A 404 -19.32 28.98 48.70
N ASP A 405 -20.19 29.49 49.58
CA ASP A 405 -20.66 30.87 49.68
C ASP A 405 -21.17 31.69 48.47
N ASP A 406 -22.40 32.17 48.69
CA ASP A 406 -22.98 33.49 48.42
C ASP A 406 -23.46 33.92 47.00
N LYS A 407 -24.72 33.56 46.71
CA LYS A 407 -25.90 34.44 46.42
C LYS A 407 -25.68 35.90 45.90
N PRO A 408 -26.73 36.54 45.30
CA PRO A 408 -27.57 36.16 44.16
C PRO A 408 -27.85 37.39 43.21
N ARG A 409 -28.70 37.17 42.18
CA ARG A 409 -29.75 38.09 41.63
C ARG A 409 -29.64 38.59 40.17
N LYS A 410 -30.73 38.23 39.48
CA LYS A 410 -31.71 39.07 38.73
C LYS A 410 -31.63 39.12 37.19
N LYS A 411 -32.64 38.43 36.63
CA LYS A 411 -33.32 38.65 35.35
C LYS A 411 -33.71 40.12 35.08
N LYS A 412 -33.59 40.57 33.82
CA LYS A 412 -34.63 41.18 32.93
C LYS A 412 -33.92 42.04 31.85
N LYS A 413 -34.01 41.69 30.56
CA LYS A 413 -35.04 42.04 29.54
C LYS A 413 -34.94 43.47 28.98
N LYS A 414 -34.77 43.52 27.64
CA LYS A 414 -35.27 44.52 26.65
C LYS A 414 -34.63 45.93 26.74
N SER A 415 -34.40 46.69 25.67
CA SER A 415 -34.63 46.62 24.22
C SER A 415 -34.22 47.97 23.61
N ARG A 416 -33.79 48.01 22.34
CA ARG A 416 -33.85 49.17 21.40
C ARG A 416 -32.98 50.39 21.81
N SER A 417 -32.38 51.19 20.93
CA SER A 417 -32.56 51.46 19.50
C SER A 417 -31.53 52.54 19.10
N GLN A 418 -31.18 52.59 17.81
CA GLN A 418 -30.94 53.82 17.03
C GLN A 418 -29.67 54.65 17.38
N VAL A 419 -28.99 55.40 16.50
CA VAL A 419 -29.00 55.69 15.05
C VAL A 419 -27.88 56.72 14.82
N ASN A 420 -27.34 56.76 13.59
CA ASN A 420 -26.53 57.84 12.96
C ASN A 420 -25.14 58.15 13.55
N GLY A 421 -24.18 58.62 12.75
CA GLY A 421 -24.17 59.10 11.37
C GLY A 421 -22.70 59.32 10.97
N GLU A 422 -22.37 59.11 9.69
CA GLU A 422 -21.94 60.16 8.74
C GLU A 422 -20.41 60.12 8.59
N GLN A 423 -19.87 59.64 7.45
CA GLN A 423 -19.82 60.21 6.09
C GLN A 423 -18.66 61.19 5.91
N GLU A 424 -17.78 60.87 4.95
CA GLU A 424 -17.23 61.73 3.87
C GLU A 424 -16.14 60.89 3.16
N GLN A 425 -16.38 60.32 1.97
CA GLN A 425 -16.25 60.90 0.62
C GLN A 425 -14.92 61.61 0.35
N GLU A 426 -14.12 61.03 -0.55
CA GLU A 426 -13.62 61.77 -1.72
C GLU A 426 -13.23 60.83 -2.87
N GLN A 427 -13.67 61.21 -4.08
CA GLN A 427 -13.34 60.64 -5.39
C GLN A 427 -12.09 61.34 -5.96
N LEU A 428 -11.41 60.70 -6.92
CA LEU A 428 -10.83 61.25 -8.17
C LEU A 428 -9.84 60.20 -8.74
N GLU A 429 -10.17 59.56 -9.87
CA GLU A 429 -9.73 59.85 -11.26
C GLU A 429 -8.47 59.02 -11.66
N THR A 430 -8.62 58.09 -12.63
CA THR A 430 -7.98 58.05 -13.99
C THR A 430 -6.44 57.99 -13.97
N ASP A 431 -5.69 57.15 -14.69
CA ASP A 431 -5.85 56.41 -15.95
C ASP A 431 -4.67 55.37 -16.05
N PRO A 432 -4.57 54.53 -17.12
CA PRO A 432 -3.67 53.37 -17.21
C PRO A 432 -2.31 53.64 -17.89
N VAL A 433 -1.48 52.58 -18.03
CA VAL A 433 -0.37 52.32 -19.00
C VAL A 433 1.02 52.13 -18.36
N MET A 434 1.54 50.88 -18.31
CA MET A 434 2.44 50.26 -19.32
C MET A 434 2.59 48.76 -19.07
#